data_AF-A0A518K9N0-F1
#
_entry.id   AF-A0A518K9N0-F1
#
_cell.length_a   1.000
_cell.length_b   1.000
_cell.length_c   1.000
_cell.angle_alpha   90.00
_cell.angle_beta   90.00
_cell.angle_gamma   90.00
#
_symmetry.space_group_name_H-M   'P 1'
#
loop_
_entity.id
_entity.type
_entity.pdbx_description
1 polymer ?
#
loop_
_entity_poly.entity_id
_entity_poly.type
_entity_poly.pdbx_seq_one_letter_code
_entity_poly.pdbx_strand_id
1 'polypeptide(L)'
;MRSATTSVALIALMLIGLSPAQAQIEWIGANSDDALDGTNWDGGVLPGVSDSVVFRNGGDSNPLADFGAADVEWAHMLMNHADVGTTLTGAGTITLNTPGAGVDIGVKSFETQGGERLSVIHPNIIANGVMEARNGHNVVFEGDVTSYTLHSYNNSVFTFNGNYTQTAYDGSEFFTGNHEGSSIVFNGGLNLDRPAFYGDLGIRNGLTVAFGPDVVLTKTGPFETTPGLGTVNLYNQSTIRLDGDNALDANTDLFSRDGGGVGENTLDLNGFSTTVEFIATVPDAGPTSFVVDFGEQAGANTFRWLASHWMPGNYKITNFEVGVDTLELGELGSFFWTAEDTTTEGGGSPDIEVKKSQITINGLPYAAYDPLKTDAYWTLVDPTVSRAIEVFNAPLFGDFNDDGEVNAADYTVFRDNLDGNSAALNGNGSGAATVGPADYQLWTQNYGRTSGSSVAIPEPGAMLLAITGVAWCGRSRRRTSV
;
A
#
# COMPACT_ATOMS: atom_id res chain seq x y z
N MET A 1 -46.67 44.53 69.66
CA MET A 1 -45.57 45.20 68.92
C MET A 1 -44.26 44.51 69.26
N ARG A 2 -43.82 43.58 68.42
CA ARG A 2 -42.43 43.11 68.38
C ARG A 2 -42.08 42.95 66.90
N SER A 3 -41.05 43.70 66.51
CA SER A 3 -40.49 43.80 65.16
C SER A 3 -39.79 42.49 64.79
N ALA A 4 -40.14 41.90 63.66
CA ALA A 4 -39.43 40.79 63.05
C ALA A 4 -38.58 41.34 61.89
N THR A 5 -37.26 41.29 62.05
CA THR A 5 -36.26 41.56 61.03
C THR A 5 -36.28 40.45 59.97
N THR A 6 -36.57 40.81 58.71
CA THR A 6 -36.48 39.91 57.56
C THR A 6 -35.11 40.07 56.92
N SER A 7 -34.26 39.04 57.02
CA SER A 7 -33.01 38.96 56.25
C SER A 7 -33.32 38.61 54.80
N VAL A 8 -32.96 39.50 53.87
CA VAL A 8 -32.96 39.20 52.43
C VAL A 8 -31.63 38.53 52.11
N ALA A 9 -31.66 37.22 51.85
CA ALA A 9 -30.52 36.51 51.28
C ALA A 9 -30.46 36.82 49.78
N LEU A 10 -29.39 37.48 49.36
CA LEU A 10 -29.05 37.70 47.95
C LEU A 10 -28.61 36.35 47.37
N ILE A 11 -29.49 35.69 46.60
CA ILE A 11 -29.11 34.51 45.81
C ILE A 11 -28.32 35.04 44.61
N ALA A 12 -26.99 34.91 44.66
CA ALA A 12 -26.15 35.01 43.48
C ALA A 12 -26.48 33.82 42.57
N LEU A 13 -27.18 34.09 41.47
CA LEU A 13 -27.37 33.14 40.39
C LEU A 13 -25.99 32.91 39.75
N MET A 14 -25.30 31.84 40.14
CA MET A 14 -24.20 31.29 39.34
C MET A 14 -24.80 30.95 37.97
N LEU A 15 -24.55 31.79 36.96
CA LEU A 15 -24.57 31.33 35.58
C LEU A 15 -23.48 30.26 35.50
N ILE A 16 -23.88 29.00 35.61
CA ILE A 16 -23.11 27.90 35.05
C ILE A 16 -23.01 28.26 33.58
N GLY A 17 -21.79 28.54 33.10
CA GLY A 17 -21.54 28.78 31.70
C GLY A 17 -22.04 27.57 30.92
N LEU A 18 -23.22 27.70 30.33
CA LEU A 18 -23.65 26.84 29.25
C LEU A 18 -22.56 27.00 28.19
N SER A 19 -21.83 25.94 27.89
CA SER A 19 -21.05 25.87 26.66
C SER A 19 -21.97 26.32 25.52
N PRO A 20 -21.55 27.26 24.65
CA PRO A 20 -22.37 27.62 23.51
C PRO A 20 -22.79 26.34 22.78
N ALA A 21 -24.06 26.23 22.42
CA ALA A 21 -24.54 25.10 21.65
C ALA A 21 -23.73 25.00 20.35
N GLN A 22 -23.28 23.80 20.01
CA GLN A 22 -22.60 23.49 18.75
C GLN A 22 -23.46 23.99 17.58
N ALA A 23 -23.08 25.12 16.98
CA ALA A 23 -23.76 25.63 15.80
C ALA A 23 -23.16 24.92 14.58
N GLN A 24 -24.02 24.55 13.64
CA GLN A 24 -23.60 24.14 12.32
C GLN A 24 -23.52 25.40 11.46
N ILE A 25 -22.33 25.78 11.00
CA ILE A 25 -22.10 27.01 10.24
C ILE A 25 -21.64 26.63 8.83
N GLU A 26 -22.38 27.07 7.82
CA GLU A 26 -22.16 26.69 6.44
C GLU A 26 -21.29 27.71 5.71
N TRP A 27 -20.33 27.25 4.92
CA TRP A 27 -19.60 28.09 3.97
C TRP A 27 -20.53 28.49 2.82
N ILE A 28 -20.64 29.78 2.53
CA ILE A 28 -21.47 30.28 1.42
C ILE A 28 -20.64 30.93 0.30
N GLY A 29 -19.43 31.43 0.60
CA GLY A 29 -18.52 32.03 -0.38
C GLY A 29 -19.17 33.14 -1.22
N ALA A 30 -20.04 33.95 -0.59
CA ALA A 30 -20.95 34.86 -1.27
C ALA A 30 -20.26 36.16 -1.74
N ASN A 31 -19.25 36.63 -1.02
CA ASN A 31 -18.59 37.92 -1.27
C ASN A 31 -17.17 37.76 -1.81
N SER A 32 -16.44 36.74 -1.35
CA SER A 32 -15.08 36.39 -1.80
C SER A 32 -14.76 34.92 -1.48
N ASP A 33 -13.52 34.51 -1.72
CA ASP A 33 -12.92 33.26 -1.27
C ASP A 33 -12.30 33.35 0.14
N ASP A 34 -12.11 34.54 0.70
CA ASP A 34 -11.49 34.72 2.03
C ASP A 34 -12.31 34.04 3.14
N ALA A 35 -11.78 32.95 3.69
CA ALA A 35 -12.42 32.16 4.73
C ALA A 35 -12.39 32.86 6.11
N LEU A 36 -11.61 33.93 6.25
CA LEU A 36 -11.52 34.76 7.45
C LEU A 36 -12.47 35.96 7.42
N ASP A 37 -13.23 36.13 6.33
CA ASP A 37 -14.35 37.06 6.29
C ASP A 37 -15.64 36.34 6.73
N GLY A 38 -16.15 36.71 7.91
CA GLY A 38 -17.39 36.16 8.47
C GLY A 38 -18.60 36.32 7.55
N THR A 39 -18.59 37.29 6.63
CA THR A 39 -19.68 37.50 5.67
C THR A 39 -19.76 36.40 4.59
N ASN A 40 -18.74 35.55 4.46
CA ASN A 40 -18.73 34.38 3.59
C ASN A 40 -19.24 33.10 4.28
N TRP A 41 -19.72 33.21 5.51
CA TRP A 41 -20.33 32.12 6.28
C TRP A 41 -21.81 32.41 6.56
N ASP A 42 -22.63 31.37 6.67
CA ASP A 42 -24.04 31.54 7.02
C ASP A 42 -24.20 32.23 8.39
N GLY A 43 -25.16 33.13 8.48
CA GLY A 43 -25.32 34.03 9.62
C GLY A 43 -24.34 35.21 9.67
N GLY A 44 -23.36 35.29 8.75
CA GLY A 44 -22.42 36.40 8.66
C GLY A 44 -21.39 36.44 9.80
N VAL A 45 -21.08 35.28 10.39
CA VAL A 45 -20.20 35.14 11.56
C VAL A 45 -19.15 34.06 11.27
N LEU A 46 -17.91 34.32 11.69
CA LEU A 46 -16.84 33.33 11.62
C LEU A 46 -17.11 32.16 12.58
N PRO A 47 -16.93 30.90 12.13
CA PRO A 47 -17.02 29.75 13.02
C PRO A 47 -15.94 29.76 14.09
N GLY A 48 -16.30 29.37 15.31
CA GLY A 48 -15.40 29.23 16.45
C GLY A 48 -15.14 27.77 16.86
N VAL A 49 -14.41 27.61 17.95
CA VAL A 49 -13.89 26.31 18.45
C VAL A 49 -14.95 25.26 18.77
N SER A 50 -16.19 25.66 19.04
CA SER A 50 -17.29 24.74 19.35
C SER A 50 -18.20 24.46 18.15
N ASP A 51 -17.95 25.10 17.01
CA ASP A 51 -18.84 25.05 15.86
C ASP A 51 -18.46 23.92 14.91
N SER A 52 -19.46 23.38 14.23
CA SER A 52 -19.26 22.43 13.14
C SER A 52 -19.38 23.17 11.83
N VAL A 53 -18.31 23.16 11.05
CA VAL A 53 -18.35 23.78 9.73
C VAL A 53 -18.88 22.80 8.70
N VAL A 54 -19.64 23.31 7.75
CA VAL A 54 -20.14 22.55 6.62
C VAL A 54 -19.73 23.24 5.34
N PHE A 55 -19.00 22.52 4.51
CA PHE A 55 -18.83 22.87 3.12
C PHE A 55 -19.96 22.19 2.34
N ARG A 56 -21.07 22.97 2.29
CA ARG A 56 -22.37 22.84 1.59
C ARG A 56 -23.43 21.85 2.07
N ASN A 57 -24.68 22.29 1.93
CA ASN A 57 -25.89 21.54 1.60
C ASN A 57 -26.88 22.46 0.84
N GLY A 58 -26.53 22.97 -0.35
CA GLY A 58 -27.52 23.74 -1.15
C GLY A 58 -27.08 24.78 -2.18
N GLY A 59 -25.91 24.65 -2.83
CA GLY A 59 -25.63 25.38 -4.06
C GLY A 59 -24.84 26.69 -3.93
N ASP A 60 -23.82 26.77 -3.07
CA ASP A 60 -22.98 27.97 -3.03
C ASP A 60 -22.24 28.26 -4.34
N SER A 61 -21.93 29.55 -4.53
CA SER A 61 -21.35 30.09 -5.75
C SER A 61 -19.85 29.83 -5.90
N ASN A 62 -19.13 29.63 -4.78
CA ASN A 62 -17.67 29.52 -4.80
C ASN A 62 -17.17 28.24 -4.11
N PRO A 63 -16.62 27.27 -4.87
CA PRO A 63 -16.05 26.04 -4.30
C PRO A 63 -14.68 26.27 -3.63
N LEU A 64 -14.17 27.50 -3.63
CA LEU A 64 -12.88 27.86 -3.05
C LEU A 64 -13.07 28.59 -1.71
N ALA A 65 -12.32 28.18 -0.69
CA ALA A 65 -12.19 28.88 0.58
C ALA A 65 -10.70 29.02 0.94
N ASP A 66 -10.22 30.26 1.08
CA ASP A 66 -8.82 30.60 1.35
C ASP A 66 -8.60 31.03 2.79
N PHE A 67 -7.76 30.28 3.51
CA PHE A 67 -7.39 30.55 4.90
C PHE A 67 -6.10 31.40 5.01
N GLY A 68 -5.45 31.72 3.89
CA GLY A 68 -4.19 32.46 3.89
C GLY A 68 -3.14 31.74 4.75
N ALA A 69 -2.58 32.42 5.76
CA ALA A 69 -1.62 31.84 6.70
C ALA A 69 -2.21 31.64 8.12
N ALA A 70 -3.53 31.72 8.26
CA ALA A 70 -4.18 31.66 9.57
C ALA A 70 -4.44 30.22 10.02
N ASP A 71 -4.25 29.98 11.31
CA ASP A 71 -4.74 28.77 11.97
C ASP A 71 -6.20 28.98 12.38
N VAL A 72 -7.01 27.93 12.23
CA VAL A 72 -8.41 27.91 12.64
C VAL A 72 -8.71 26.67 13.46
N GLU A 73 -9.68 26.78 14.35
CA GLU A 73 -10.08 25.69 15.23
C GLU A 73 -11.60 25.58 15.28
N TRP A 74 -12.10 24.37 15.04
CA TRP A 74 -13.52 24.02 15.00
C TRP A 74 -13.77 22.72 15.76
N ALA A 75 -15.03 22.41 16.04
CA ALA A 75 -15.41 21.12 16.61
C ALA A 75 -15.41 20.01 15.55
N HIS A 76 -15.89 20.29 14.32
CA HIS A 76 -16.07 19.28 13.28
C HIS A 76 -16.07 19.92 11.89
N MET A 77 -15.65 19.18 10.86
CA MET A 77 -15.73 19.59 9.47
C MET A 77 -16.49 18.56 8.62
N LEU A 78 -17.58 18.98 7.99
CA LEU A 78 -18.35 18.19 7.04
C LEU A 78 -18.17 18.73 5.61
N MET A 79 -17.76 17.89 4.66
CA MET A 79 -17.76 18.21 3.24
C MET A 79 -18.90 17.49 2.54
N ASN A 80 -20.03 18.17 2.36
CA ASN A 80 -21.27 17.55 1.89
C ASN A 80 -21.68 18.09 0.51
N HIS A 81 -20.87 17.73 -0.49
CA HIS A 81 -21.07 18.06 -1.92
C HIS A 81 -22.46 17.52 -2.40
N ALA A 82 -23.11 18.01 -3.45
CA ALA A 82 -23.96 17.18 -4.33
C ALA A 82 -23.43 17.11 -5.79
N ASP A 83 -22.84 18.21 -6.29
CA ASP A 83 -22.45 18.34 -7.71
C ASP A 83 -20.95 18.60 -8.03
N VAL A 84 -20.16 19.27 -7.17
CA VAL A 84 -18.72 19.56 -7.33
C VAL A 84 -17.95 19.36 -6.02
N GLY A 85 -16.63 19.25 -6.04
CA GLY A 85 -15.83 19.21 -4.81
C GLY A 85 -15.43 20.61 -4.32
N THR A 86 -14.93 20.68 -3.09
CA THR A 86 -14.48 21.93 -2.46
C THR A 86 -12.96 21.97 -2.40
N THR A 87 -12.36 23.12 -2.69
CA THR A 87 -10.93 23.36 -2.53
C THR A 87 -10.68 24.34 -1.38
N LEU A 88 -9.95 23.91 -0.38
CA LEU A 88 -9.48 24.76 0.72
C LEU A 88 -8.03 25.15 0.45
N THR A 89 -7.73 26.46 0.36
CA THR A 89 -6.37 26.98 0.14
C THR A 89 -5.82 27.65 1.39
N GLY A 90 -4.52 27.91 1.39
CA GLY A 90 -3.80 28.49 2.53
C GLY A 90 -2.77 27.53 3.12
N ALA A 91 -1.82 28.09 3.87
CA ALA A 91 -0.68 27.39 4.48
C ALA A 91 -0.83 27.22 6.01
N GLY A 92 -1.95 27.67 6.59
CA GLY A 92 -2.23 27.52 8.01
C GLY A 92 -2.68 26.10 8.39
N THR A 93 -3.11 25.94 9.63
CA THR A 93 -3.58 24.65 10.18
C THR A 93 -5.06 24.74 10.58
N ILE A 94 -5.84 23.75 10.16
CA ILE A 94 -7.23 23.54 10.62
C ILE A 94 -7.19 22.46 11.71
N THR A 95 -7.55 22.84 12.93
CA THR A 95 -7.67 21.92 14.07
C THR A 95 -9.13 21.55 14.33
N LEU A 96 -9.44 20.26 14.42
CA LEU A 96 -10.77 19.73 14.64
C LEU A 96 -10.83 18.99 15.99
N ASN A 97 -11.48 19.63 16.96
CA ASN A 97 -11.57 19.18 18.35
C ASN A 97 -12.98 18.70 18.68
N THR A 98 -13.37 17.55 18.11
CA THR A 98 -14.73 17.04 18.34
C THR A 98 -14.90 16.56 19.78
N PRO A 99 -15.92 17.06 20.51
CA PRO A 99 -16.20 16.59 21.85
C PRO A 99 -16.41 15.07 21.88
N GLY A 100 -15.62 14.37 22.68
CA GLY A 100 -15.72 12.91 22.86
C GLY A 100 -14.82 12.06 21.97
N ALA A 101 -14.04 12.65 21.05
CA ALA A 101 -13.19 11.87 20.15
C ALA A 101 -12.07 11.07 20.83
N GLY A 102 -11.56 11.54 21.97
CA GLY A 102 -10.64 10.79 22.84
C GLY A 102 -11.36 9.87 23.84
N VAL A 103 -12.62 9.52 23.59
CA VAL A 103 -13.44 8.60 24.41
C VAL A 103 -14.10 7.53 23.54
N ASP A 104 -14.44 7.84 22.29
CA ASP A 104 -15.20 6.97 21.39
C ASP A 104 -14.67 7.06 19.95
N ILE A 105 -14.21 5.92 19.41
CA ILE A 105 -13.73 5.77 18.03
C ILE A 105 -14.82 5.93 16.97
N GLY A 106 -16.09 6.11 17.36
CA GLY A 106 -17.19 6.49 16.47
C GLY A 106 -17.32 7.99 16.23
N VAL A 107 -16.59 8.82 16.99
CA VAL A 107 -16.68 10.27 16.89
C VAL A 107 -15.79 10.76 15.75
N LYS A 108 -16.46 11.33 14.75
CA LYS A 108 -15.83 11.87 13.55
C LYS A 108 -15.47 13.32 13.79
N SER A 109 -14.26 13.70 13.39
CA SER A 109 -13.82 15.09 13.35
C SER A 109 -13.88 15.65 11.94
N PHE A 110 -13.72 14.79 10.95
CA PHE A 110 -13.86 15.10 9.54
C PHE A 110 -14.75 14.05 8.89
N GLU A 111 -15.73 14.50 8.11
CA GLU A 111 -16.57 13.61 7.32
C GLU A 111 -16.81 14.19 5.92
N THR A 112 -16.78 13.33 4.91
CA THR A 112 -17.36 13.66 3.60
C THR A 112 -18.67 12.93 3.36
N GLN A 113 -19.57 13.62 2.65
CA GLN A 113 -20.83 13.07 2.19
C GLN A 113 -21.12 13.52 0.75
N GLY A 114 -22.12 12.84 0.17
CA GLY A 114 -22.96 13.41 -0.87
C GLY A 114 -22.78 12.94 -2.32
N GLY A 115 -21.93 11.96 -2.67
CA GLY A 115 -21.76 11.44 -4.04
C GLY A 115 -20.35 11.63 -4.63
N GLU A 116 -20.13 11.19 -5.87
CA GLU A 116 -18.80 11.18 -6.51
C GLU A 116 -18.27 12.58 -6.83
N ARG A 117 -17.09 12.93 -6.28
CA ARG A 117 -16.35 14.18 -6.56
C ARG A 117 -14.97 14.15 -5.92
N LEU A 118 -14.19 15.22 -6.14
CA LEU A 118 -12.87 15.41 -5.56
C LEU A 118 -12.80 16.75 -4.81
N SER A 119 -12.58 16.70 -3.51
CA SER A 119 -12.18 17.86 -2.71
C SER A 119 -10.67 17.90 -2.51
N VAL A 120 -10.09 19.10 -2.43
CA VAL A 120 -8.63 19.29 -2.27
C VAL A 120 -8.37 20.24 -1.10
N ILE A 121 -7.52 19.84 -0.17
CA ILE A 121 -7.24 20.60 1.05
C ILE A 121 -5.74 20.87 1.11
N HIS A 122 -5.37 22.15 0.98
CA HIS A 122 -3.98 22.60 1.10
C HIS A 122 -3.50 22.86 2.53
N PRO A 123 -4.32 23.40 3.45
CA PRO A 123 -3.92 23.58 4.85
C PRO A 123 -3.55 22.26 5.53
N ASN A 124 -2.72 22.35 6.57
CA ASN A 124 -2.50 21.21 7.46
C ASN A 124 -3.79 20.89 8.23
N ILE A 125 -4.04 19.62 8.53
CA ILE A 125 -5.18 19.19 9.33
C ILE A 125 -4.70 18.50 10.61
N ILE A 126 -5.23 18.92 11.75
CA ILE A 126 -5.14 18.17 13.01
C ILE A 126 -6.56 17.74 13.39
N ALA A 127 -6.93 16.51 13.05
CA ALA A 127 -8.22 15.92 13.36
C ALA A 127 -8.11 15.05 14.61
N ASN A 128 -8.43 15.60 15.78
CA ASN A 128 -8.46 14.82 17.03
C ASN A 128 -9.72 13.94 17.04
N GLY A 129 -9.73 12.86 16.25
CA GLY A 129 -10.86 11.96 16.04
C GLY A 129 -10.72 11.16 14.74
N VAL A 130 -11.83 10.58 14.29
CA VAL A 130 -11.89 9.83 13.03
C VAL A 130 -12.04 10.78 11.85
N MET A 131 -11.32 10.52 10.77
CA MET A 131 -11.60 11.11 9.47
C MET A 131 -12.25 10.07 8.56
N GLU A 132 -13.36 10.46 7.93
CA GLU A 132 -14.17 9.53 7.18
C GLU A 132 -14.56 10.08 5.80
N ALA A 133 -14.33 9.28 4.76
CA ALA A 133 -14.80 9.58 3.41
C ALA A 133 -15.95 8.64 3.03
N ARG A 134 -17.03 9.17 2.43
CA ARG A 134 -18.19 8.36 2.03
C ARG A 134 -18.73 8.71 0.65
N ASN A 135 -19.35 7.70 0.05
CA ASN A 135 -20.23 7.80 -1.12
C ASN A 135 -19.50 8.32 -2.37
N GLY A 136 -18.30 7.84 -2.64
CA GLY A 136 -17.50 8.19 -3.82
C GLY A 136 -16.79 9.54 -3.72
N HIS A 137 -16.85 10.18 -2.56
CA HIS A 137 -16.26 11.51 -2.37
C HIS A 137 -14.79 11.36 -2.01
N ASN A 138 -13.93 11.64 -3.00
CA ASN A 138 -12.48 11.61 -2.87
C ASN A 138 -11.96 12.90 -2.24
N VAL A 139 -10.92 12.80 -1.43
CA VAL A 139 -10.28 13.94 -0.78
C VAL A 139 -8.78 13.83 -0.91
N VAL A 140 -8.16 14.88 -1.45
CA VAL A 140 -6.70 15.04 -1.51
C VAL A 140 -6.26 16.04 -0.46
N PHE A 141 -5.27 15.66 0.34
CA PHE A 141 -4.60 16.54 1.30
C PHE A 141 -3.20 16.85 0.80
N GLU A 142 -2.94 18.11 0.48
CA GLU A 142 -1.60 18.61 0.10
C GLU A 142 -0.77 18.98 1.33
N GLY A 143 -1.44 19.41 2.42
CA GLY A 143 -0.81 19.67 3.72
C GLY A 143 -0.65 18.39 4.55
N ASP A 144 0.12 18.50 5.64
CA ASP A 144 0.29 17.42 6.60
C ASP A 144 -1.02 17.17 7.37
N VAL A 145 -1.33 15.90 7.65
CA VAL A 145 -2.56 15.49 8.34
C VAL A 145 -2.23 14.66 9.56
N THR A 146 -2.86 14.97 10.70
CA THR A 146 -2.87 14.12 11.89
C THR A 146 -4.27 13.66 12.19
N SER A 147 -4.48 12.37 12.46
CA SER A 147 -5.76 11.88 12.97
C SER A 147 -5.64 10.61 13.84
N TYR A 148 -6.74 10.17 14.47
CA TYR A 148 -6.75 8.90 15.20
C TYR A 148 -6.85 7.70 14.25
N THR A 149 -7.73 7.79 13.26
CA THR A 149 -7.86 6.77 12.23
C THR A 149 -8.62 7.29 11.00
N LEU A 150 -8.49 6.55 9.90
CA LEU A 150 -9.05 6.83 8.59
C LEU A 150 -10.04 5.76 8.18
N HIS A 151 -11.22 6.19 7.79
CA HIS A 151 -12.29 5.34 7.31
C HIS A 151 -12.68 5.74 5.89
N SER A 152 -12.60 4.84 4.92
CA SER A 152 -12.99 5.14 3.54
C SER A 152 -14.08 4.19 3.07
N TYR A 153 -15.25 4.73 2.70
CA TYR A 153 -16.42 3.92 2.37
C TYR A 153 -17.06 4.29 1.04
N ASN A 154 -17.72 3.31 0.43
CA ASN A 154 -18.53 3.39 -0.79
C ASN A 154 -17.74 4.03 -1.92
N ASN A 155 -16.64 3.41 -2.35
CA ASN A 155 -15.78 3.89 -3.45
C ASN A 155 -15.11 5.25 -3.20
N SER A 156 -14.92 5.65 -1.95
CA SER A 156 -14.23 6.90 -1.64
C SER A 156 -12.72 6.69 -1.56
N VAL A 157 -11.96 7.76 -1.80
CA VAL A 157 -10.50 7.72 -1.72
C VAL A 157 -9.99 8.87 -0.86
N PHE A 158 -9.19 8.55 0.14
CA PHE A 158 -8.29 9.52 0.74
C PHE A 158 -6.94 9.48 0.03
N THR A 159 -6.38 10.65 -0.29
CA THR A 159 -5.03 10.77 -0.84
C THR A 159 -4.25 11.79 -0.01
N PHE A 160 -3.10 11.39 0.50
CA PHE A 160 -2.22 12.23 1.31
C PHE A 160 -0.94 12.51 0.52
N ASN A 161 -0.80 13.71 -0.02
CA ASN A 161 0.45 14.20 -0.62
C ASN A 161 1.37 14.80 0.45
N GLY A 162 0.80 15.43 1.47
CA GLY A 162 1.50 15.72 2.73
C GLY A 162 1.67 14.47 3.59
N ASN A 163 2.45 14.57 4.66
CA ASN A 163 2.65 13.46 5.59
C ASN A 163 1.38 13.21 6.39
N TYR A 164 1.06 11.94 6.62
CA TYR A 164 -0.02 11.53 7.52
C TYR A 164 0.55 10.92 8.80
N THR A 165 0.12 11.44 9.95
CA THR A 165 0.41 10.89 11.27
C THR A 165 -0.85 10.28 11.88
N GLN A 166 -0.83 8.97 12.11
CA GLN A 166 -1.82 8.30 12.94
C GLN A 166 -1.40 8.42 14.41
N THR A 167 -2.18 9.13 15.21
CA THR A 167 -1.95 9.21 16.66
C THR A 167 -2.76 8.14 17.39
N ALA A 168 -2.12 7.47 18.35
CA ALA A 168 -2.79 6.39 19.07
C ALA A 168 -3.91 6.91 19.97
N TYR A 169 -5.03 6.21 19.86
CA TYR A 169 -6.12 6.22 20.80
C TYR A 169 -6.62 4.77 20.97
N ASP A 170 -7.26 4.45 22.10
CA ASP A 170 -7.74 3.08 22.35
C ASP A 170 -8.70 2.63 21.24
N GLY A 171 -8.38 1.52 20.56
CA GLY A 171 -9.14 1.00 19.42
C GLY A 171 -8.95 1.73 18.08
N SER A 172 -8.09 2.75 17.97
CA SER A 172 -7.83 3.47 16.71
C SER A 172 -6.87 2.77 15.76
N GLU A 173 -6.51 1.51 16.05
CA GLU A 173 -5.45 0.77 15.35
C GLU A 173 -5.78 0.47 13.89
N PHE A 174 -7.06 0.57 13.49
CA PHE A 174 -7.56 0.10 12.21
C PHE A 174 -7.92 1.22 11.25
N PHE A 175 -7.31 1.21 10.08
CA PHE A 175 -7.96 1.75 8.88
C PHE A 175 -9.04 0.76 8.42
N THR A 176 -10.18 1.29 7.98
CA THR A 176 -11.30 0.44 7.53
C THR A 176 -11.95 1.03 6.31
N GLY A 177 -12.52 0.14 5.50
CA GLY A 177 -13.45 0.54 4.48
C GLY A 177 -14.65 -0.37 4.38
N ASN A 178 -15.27 -0.35 3.21
CA ASN A 178 -16.19 -1.38 2.77
C ASN A 178 -15.82 -1.75 1.33
N HIS A 179 -15.90 -3.04 1.07
CA HIS A 179 -15.39 -3.70 -0.14
C HIS A 179 -15.70 -2.99 -1.47
N GLU A 180 -14.77 -3.15 -2.41
CA GLU A 180 -14.64 -2.51 -3.73
C GLU A 180 -14.53 -0.97 -3.71
N GLY A 181 -13.54 -0.44 -4.45
CA GLY A 181 -13.31 0.99 -4.71
C GLY A 181 -12.89 1.89 -3.54
N SER A 182 -13.02 1.44 -2.29
CA SER A 182 -12.61 2.23 -1.12
C SER A 182 -11.09 2.18 -0.94
N SER A 183 -10.42 3.33 -0.89
CA SER A 183 -8.96 3.38 -0.78
C SER A 183 -8.41 4.50 0.11
N ILE A 184 -7.19 4.29 0.59
CA ILE A 184 -6.34 5.30 1.22
C ILE A 184 -4.99 5.27 0.51
N VAL A 185 -4.52 6.40 0.01
CA VAL A 185 -3.28 6.53 -0.76
C VAL A 185 -2.33 7.46 -0.02
N PHE A 186 -1.11 6.99 0.27
CA PHE A 186 -0.05 7.77 0.90
C PHE A 186 1.06 8.04 -0.11
N ASN A 187 1.11 9.28 -0.61
CA ASN A 187 2.23 9.78 -1.40
C ASN A 187 3.26 10.49 -0.51
N GLY A 188 2.79 11.19 0.54
CA GLY A 188 3.63 11.66 1.65
C GLY A 188 3.84 10.55 2.70
N GLY A 189 4.74 10.79 3.66
CA GLY A 189 5.10 9.78 4.66
C GLY A 189 3.95 9.36 5.58
N LEU A 190 3.93 8.08 5.98
CA LEU A 190 3.01 7.53 6.98
C LEU A 190 3.76 7.34 8.31
N ASN A 191 3.37 8.08 9.33
CA ASN A 191 3.89 7.94 10.68
C ASN A 191 2.85 7.33 11.62
N LEU A 192 3.14 6.17 12.19
CA LEU A 192 2.35 5.54 13.25
C LEU A 192 2.87 5.99 14.61
N ASP A 193 2.27 7.01 15.20
CA ASP A 193 2.59 7.49 16.54
C ASP A 193 1.83 6.69 17.60
N ARG A 194 2.50 5.67 18.14
CA ARG A 194 1.97 4.67 19.08
C ARG A 194 2.67 4.76 20.45
N PRO A 195 2.26 5.67 21.35
CA PRO A 195 2.81 5.78 22.71
C PRO A 195 2.61 4.53 23.61
N ALA A 196 1.82 3.54 23.19
CA ALA A 196 1.64 2.26 23.90
C ALA A 196 2.41 1.10 23.24
N PHE A 197 2.87 0.13 24.03
CA PHE A 197 3.70 -1.03 23.60
C PHE A 197 3.07 -1.94 22.55
N TYR A 198 1.76 -1.83 22.31
CA TYR A 198 1.02 -2.68 21.38
C TYR A 198 0.24 -1.74 20.49
N GLY A 199 0.61 -1.71 19.23
CA GLY A 199 0.01 -0.84 18.24
C GLY A 199 0.49 -1.27 16.88
N ASP A 200 -0.07 -2.37 16.42
CA ASP A 200 0.07 -2.78 15.03
C ASP A 200 -0.89 -1.92 14.19
N LEU A 201 -0.61 -1.83 12.89
CA LEU A 201 -1.59 -1.27 11.97
C LEU A 201 -2.59 -2.36 11.59
N GLY A 202 -3.88 -2.08 11.70
CA GLY A 202 -4.94 -2.92 11.16
C GLY A 202 -5.49 -2.34 9.87
N ILE A 203 -5.73 -3.18 8.86
CA ILE A 203 -6.46 -2.85 7.64
C ILE A 203 -7.60 -3.85 7.51
N ARG A 204 -8.84 -3.37 7.32
CA ARG A 204 -10.00 -4.27 7.29
C ARG A 204 -11.09 -3.87 6.31
N ASN A 205 -11.92 -4.86 6.01
CA ASN A 205 -13.21 -4.74 5.34
C ASN A 205 -13.10 -4.26 3.89
N GLY A 206 -12.20 -4.89 3.13
CA GLY A 206 -12.07 -4.65 1.70
C GLY A 206 -11.38 -3.34 1.34
N LEU A 207 -10.64 -2.75 2.28
CA LEU A 207 -9.92 -1.50 2.06
C LEU A 207 -8.61 -1.76 1.31
N THR A 208 -8.33 -0.92 0.32
CA THR A 208 -6.99 -0.82 -0.27
C THR A 208 -6.21 0.32 0.38
N VAL A 209 -5.02 0.03 0.90
CA VAL A 209 -4.04 1.04 1.32
C VAL A 209 -2.90 1.03 0.33
N ALA A 210 -2.72 2.14 -0.40
CA ALA A 210 -1.71 2.28 -1.43
C ALA A 210 -0.55 3.18 -0.97
N PHE A 211 0.65 2.80 -1.37
CA PHE A 211 1.88 3.48 -1.00
C PHE A 211 2.59 3.99 -2.25
N GLY A 212 2.68 5.31 -2.38
CA GLY A 212 3.30 6.01 -3.50
C GLY A 212 4.82 5.88 -3.51
N PRO A 213 5.47 6.39 -4.59
CA PRO A 213 6.92 6.42 -4.69
C PRO A 213 7.52 7.30 -3.59
N ASP A 214 8.69 6.92 -3.09
CA ASP A 214 9.46 7.65 -2.08
C ASP A 214 8.74 7.85 -0.73
N VAL A 215 7.64 7.13 -0.48
CA VAL A 215 6.94 7.18 0.81
C VAL A 215 7.88 6.74 1.93
N VAL A 216 7.87 7.52 3.02
CA VAL A 216 8.63 7.18 4.23
C VAL A 216 7.66 6.62 5.26
N LEU A 217 7.85 5.34 5.61
CA LEU A 217 7.08 4.66 6.64
C LEU A 217 7.84 4.71 7.96
N THR A 218 7.20 5.20 9.01
CA THR A 218 7.78 5.23 10.35
C THR A 218 6.79 4.76 11.39
N LYS A 219 7.33 4.10 12.42
CA LYS A 219 6.61 3.79 13.64
C LYS A 219 7.31 4.46 14.82
N THR A 220 6.61 5.37 15.48
CA THR A 220 7.09 6.04 16.68
C THR A 220 6.45 5.37 17.91
N GLY A 221 7.29 4.79 18.76
CA GLY A 221 6.89 4.22 20.05
C GLY A 221 7.32 5.10 21.23
N PRO A 222 7.03 4.68 22.48
CA PRO A 222 7.41 5.43 23.68
C PRO A 222 8.93 5.56 23.91
N PHE A 223 9.77 4.78 23.23
CA PHE A 223 11.23 4.77 23.43
C PHE A 223 12.04 5.10 22.20
N GLU A 224 11.51 4.86 21.00
CA GLU A 224 12.24 5.03 19.75
C GLU A 224 11.30 5.24 18.57
N THR A 225 11.86 5.75 17.48
CA THR A 225 11.21 5.77 16.17
C THR A 225 11.98 4.81 15.27
N THR A 226 11.28 3.84 14.72
CA THR A 226 11.84 2.83 13.82
C THR A 226 11.33 3.07 12.39
N PRO A 227 12.16 2.82 11.36
CA PRO A 227 11.67 2.70 9.99
C PRO A 227 10.64 1.58 9.85
N GLY A 228 9.77 1.69 8.85
CA GLY A 228 8.73 0.71 8.54
C GLY A 228 7.51 0.82 9.44
N LEU A 229 6.55 -0.09 9.21
CA LEU A 229 5.29 -0.13 9.97
C LEU A 229 5.31 -1.16 11.10
N GLY A 230 6.38 -1.97 11.20
CA GLY A 230 6.35 -3.20 11.99
C GLY A 230 5.24 -4.10 11.46
N THR A 231 4.40 -4.62 12.36
CA THR A 231 3.27 -5.47 11.99
C THR A 231 2.10 -4.70 11.37
N VAL A 232 1.65 -5.18 10.22
CA VAL A 232 0.40 -4.80 9.56
C VAL A 232 -0.51 -6.02 9.46
N ASN A 233 -1.69 -5.93 10.07
CA ASN A 233 -2.69 -6.99 10.10
C ASN A 233 -3.80 -6.69 9.08
N LEU A 234 -3.95 -7.55 8.07
CA LEU A 234 -4.97 -7.45 7.03
C LEU A 234 -6.13 -8.39 7.34
N TYR A 235 -7.36 -7.87 7.25
CA TYR A 235 -8.60 -8.62 7.50
C TYR A 235 -9.59 -8.42 6.34
N ASN A 236 -10.42 -9.44 6.06
CA ASN A 236 -11.62 -9.31 5.22
C ASN A 236 -11.35 -8.67 3.84
N GLN A 237 -10.57 -9.32 2.98
CA GLN A 237 -10.26 -8.87 1.61
C GLN A 237 -9.51 -7.54 1.53
N SER A 238 -8.68 -7.23 2.53
CA SER A 238 -7.91 -5.98 2.50
C SER A 238 -6.68 -6.12 1.62
N THR A 239 -6.29 -5.00 1.02
CA THR A 239 -5.16 -4.94 0.08
C THR A 239 -4.16 -3.89 0.54
N ILE A 240 -2.88 -4.24 0.51
CA ILE A 240 -1.79 -3.26 0.44
C ILE A 240 -1.36 -3.19 -1.00
N ARG A 241 -1.31 -2.00 -1.58
CA ARG A 241 -0.94 -1.77 -2.97
C ARG A 241 0.32 -0.91 -3.07
N LEU A 242 1.20 -1.23 -4.02
CA LEU A 242 2.33 -0.39 -4.36
C LEU A 242 1.99 0.51 -5.54
N ASP A 243 2.30 1.80 -5.42
CA ASP A 243 2.28 2.75 -6.53
C ASP A 243 3.71 3.26 -6.83
N GLY A 244 4.73 2.59 -6.29
CA GLY A 244 6.15 2.83 -6.53
C GLY A 244 7.05 1.71 -5.98
N ASP A 245 8.27 1.62 -6.53
CA ASP A 245 9.27 0.64 -6.09
C ASP A 245 9.73 0.88 -4.65
N ASN A 246 9.91 -0.21 -3.90
CA ASN A 246 10.43 -0.25 -2.53
C ASN A 246 9.65 0.66 -1.57
N ALA A 247 8.34 0.82 -1.81
CA ALA A 247 7.47 1.59 -0.93
C ALA A 247 7.23 0.90 0.43
N LEU A 248 7.42 -0.43 0.50
CA LEU A 248 7.56 -1.17 1.76
C LEU A 248 9.03 -1.47 2.03
N ASP A 249 9.37 -1.64 3.31
CA ASP A 249 10.72 -1.95 3.74
C ASP A 249 10.84 -3.29 4.49
N ALA A 250 12.09 -3.69 4.73
CA ALA A 250 12.44 -4.87 5.51
C ALA A 250 12.18 -4.74 7.02
N ASN A 251 11.41 -3.74 7.47
CA ASN A 251 10.92 -3.61 8.84
C ASN A 251 9.38 -3.69 8.90
N THR A 252 8.77 -4.14 7.81
CA THR A 252 7.33 -4.29 7.68
C THR A 252 6.95 -5.76 7.55
N ASP A 253 6.13 -6.21 8.48
CA ASP A 253 5.61 -7.57 8.60
C ASP A 253 4.14 -7.60 8.21
N LEU A 254 3.77 -8.43 7.24
CA LEU A 254 2.39 -8.50 6.75
C LEU A 254 1.69 -9.76 7.27
N PHE A 255 0.57 -9.59 7.96
CA PHE A 255 -0.22 -10.70 8.48
C PHE A 255 -1.59 -10.73 7.83
N SER A 256 -1.88 -11.78 7.06
CA SER A 256 -3.26 -12.12 6.70
C SER A 256 -3.95 -12.78 7.88
N ARG A 257 -5.03 -12.15 8.35
CA ARG A 257 -5.88 -12.61 9.45
C ARG A 257 -7.22 -13.07 8.90
N ASP A 258 -7.74 -14.19 9.40
CA ASP A 258 -9.10 -14.62 9.04
C ASP A 258 -10.12 -13.78 9.80
N GLY A 259 -10.76 -12.85 9.10
CA GLY A 259 -11.80 -12.00 9.68
C GLY A 259 -13.23 -12.52 9.46
N GLY A 260 -13.41 -13.76 9.00
CA GLY A 260 -14.75 -14.37 8.86
C GLY A 260 -15.05 -15.02 7.49
N GLY A 261 -14.05 -15.54 6.79
CA GLY A 261 -14.25 -16.33 5.56
C GLY A 261 -14.63 -15.54 4.31
N VAL A 262 -14.38 -14.23 4.28
CA VAL A 262 -14.65 -13.38 3.10
C VAL A 262 -13.34 -13.09 2.37
N GLY A 263 -13.14 -13.79 1.25
CA GLY A 263 -12.03 -13.66 0.29
C GLY A 263 -10.60 -13.61 0.86
N GLU A 264 -9.64 -13.18 0.04
CA GLU A 264 -8.21 -13.24 0.36
C GLU A 264 -7.65 -11.84 0.57
N ASN A 265 -6.73 -11.69 1.53
CA ASN A 265 -5.96 -10.45 1.67
C ASN A 265 -4.78 -10.45 0.69
N THR A 266 -4.42 -9.27 0.20
CA THR A 266 -3.51 -9.13 -0.94
C THR A 266 -2.40 -8.12 -0.67
N LEU A 267 -1.17 -8.47 -1.05
CA LEU A 267 -0.13 -7.53 -1.41
C LEU A 267 -0.14 -7.40 -2.92
N ASP A 268 -0.64 -6.27 -3.42
CA ASP A 268 -0.69 -5.93 -4.83
C ASP A 268 0.56 -5.11 -5.18
N LEU A 269 1.52 -5.75 -5.84
CA LEU A 269 2.74 -5.12 -6.30
C LEU A 269 2.48 -4.16 -7.46
N ASN A 270 1.40 -4.35 -8.23
CA ASN A 270 1.00 -3.44 -9.29
C ASN A 270 2.12 -3.09 -10.28
N GLY A 271 2.95 -4.07 -10.65
CA GLY A 271 4.10 -3.87 -11.54
C GLY A 271 5.26 -3.10 -10.90
N PHE A 272 5.43 -3.20 -9.58
CA PHE A 272 6.56 -2.65 -8.84
C PHE A 272 7.32 -3.71 -8.05
N SER A 273 8.55 -3.37 -7.67
CA SER A 273 9.41 -4.20 -6.85
C SER A 273 9.31 -3.81 -5.38
N THR A 274 9.40 -4.78 -4.47
CA THR A 274 9.51 -4.47 -3.04
C THR A 274 10.23 -5.56 -2.25
N THR A 275 10.60 -5.22 -1.02
CA THR A 275 11.07 -6.14 0.00
C THR A 275 10.17 -6.05 1.22
N VAL A 276 9.83 -7.20 1.80
CA VAL A 276 9.19 -7.30 3.11
C VAL A 276 9.98 -8.25 3.98
N GLU A 277 10.04 -7.99 5.28
CA GLU A 277 10.72 -8.91 6.20
C GLU A 277 10.01 -10.26 6.19
N PHE A 278 8.70 -10.25 6.41
CA PHE A 278 7.95 -11.49 6.51
C PHE A 278 6.47 -11.32 6.17
N ILE A 279 5.89 -12.37 5.56
CA ILE A 279 4.45 -12.53 5.36
C ILE A 279 3.97 -13.73 6.19
N ALA A 280 2.90 -13.54 6.94
CA ALA A 280 2.22 -14.57 7.73
C ALA A 280 0.76 -14.72 7.33
N THR A 281 0.24 -15.88 7.72
CA THR A 281 -1.17 -16.18 7.78
C THR A 281 -1.48 -16.64 9.20
N VAL A 282 -2.42 -16.02 9.91
CA VAL A 282 -2.81 -16.50 11.25
C VAL A 282 -4.23 -17.03 11.20
N PRO A 283 -4.45 -18.33 11.46
CA PRO A 283 -5.76 -18.92 11.46
C PRO A 283 -6.46 -18.55 12.78
N ASP A 284 -7.19 -17.44 12.78
CA ASP A 284 -8.02 -17.04 13.91
C ASP A 284 -9.40 -17.75 13.87
N ALA A 285 -9.86 -18.19 12.68
CA ALA A 285 -11.14 -18.90 12.50
C ALA A 285 -11.21 -19.93 11.33
N GLY A 286 -10.13 -20.14 10.57
CA GLY A 286 -10.14 -20.98 9.37
C GLY A 286 -8.81 -20.98 8.60
N PRO A 287 -8.69 -21.75 7.51
CA PRO A 287 -7.51 -21.70 6.65
C PRO A 287 -7.38 -20.31 6.03
N THR A 288 -6.33 -19.60 6.40
CA THR A 288 -6.00 -18.29 5.84
C THR A 288 -5.16 -18.43 4.59
N SER A 289 -5.37 -17.54 3.63
CA SER A 289 -4.49 -17.38 2.49
C SER A 289 -3.98 -15.94 2.40
N PHE A 290 -2.86 -15.79 1.70
CA PHE A 290 -2.27 -14.51 1.37
C PHE A 290 -1.95 -14.49 -0.13
N VAL A 291 -2.41 -13.47 -0.83
CA VAL A 291 -2.10 -13.26 -2.25
C VAL A 291 -0.97 -12.25 -2.37
N VAL A 292 0.07 -12.57 -3.14
CA VAL A 292 1.04 -11.60 -3.64
C VAL A 292 0.81 -11.50 -5.13
N ASP A 293 0.27 -10.38 -5.57
CA ASP A 293 -0.06 -10.13 -6.96
C ASP A 293 1.02 -9.27 -7.60
N PHE A 294 1.69 -9.77 -8.64
CA PHE A 294 2.71 -9.01 -9.37
C PHE A 294 2.09 -7.90 -10.25
N GLY A 295 0.78 -7.93 -10.46
CA GLY A 295 0.04 -6.97 -11.28
C GLY A 295 -0.04 -7.38 -12.75
N GLU A 296 -1.02 -6.84 -13.47
CA GLU A 296 -1.23 -7.17 -14.90
C GLU A 296 -0.24 -6.48 -15.85
N GLN A 297 0.51 -5.51 -15.35
CA GLN A 297 1.45 -4.75 -16.18
C GLN A 297 2.70 -5.56 -16.45
N ALA A 298 3.00 -5.74 -17.75
CA ALA A 298 4.18 -6.48 -18.14
C ALA A 298 5.46 -5.71 -17.78
N GLY A 299 6.42 -6.36 -17.14
CA GLY A 299 7.66 -5.72 -16.70
C GLY A 299 8.45 -6.56 -15.72
N ALA A 300 9.76 -6.29 -15.61
CA ALA A 300 10.61 -7.00 -14.66
C ALA A 300 10.41 -6.44 -13.25
N ASN A 301 9.71 -7.19 -12.40
CA ASN A 301 9.47 -6.82 -11.00
C ASN A 301 10.19 -7.77 -10.06
N THR A 302 10.59 -7.30 -8.90
CA THR A 302 11.25 -8.12 -7.87
C THR A 302 10.45 -8.08 -6.59
N PHE A 303 10.02 -9.25 -6.11
CA PHE A 303 9.51 -9.41 -4.77
C PHE A 303 10.50 -10.17 -3.90
N ARG A 304 10.99 -9.53 -2.83
CA ARG A 304 11.84 -10.16 -1.83
C ARG A 304 11.05 -10.42 -0.55
N TRP A 305 11.02 -11.68 -0.14
CA TRP A 305 10.43 -12.12 1.12
C TRP A 305 11.53 -12.72 2.00
N LEU A 306 11.95 -11.96 3.01
CA LEU A 306 13.19 -12.26 3.71
C LEU A 306 13.10 -13.46 4.67
N ALA A 307 11.96 -13.70 5.34
CA ALA A 307 11.85 -14.72 6.39
C ALA A 307 10.52 -15.54 6.37
N SER A 308 10.60 -16.86 6.61
CA SER A 308 9.45 -17.80 6.58
C SER A 308 8.96 -18.25 7.96
N HIS A 309 8.60 -17.31 8.82
CA HIS A 309 8.03 -17.59 10.14
C HIS A 309 6.51 -17.70 10.05
N TRP A 310 5.87 -18.55 10.88
CA TRP A 310 4.41 -18.58 11.03
C TRP A 310 3.60 -18.66 9.72
N MET A 311 3.91 -19.67 8.91
CA MET A 311 3.23 -19.96 7.64
C MET A 311 2.31 -21.22 7.75
N PRO A 312 1.16 -21.17 8.43
CA PRO A 312 0.21 -22.29 8.46
C PRO A 312 -0.77 -22.31 7.26
N GLY A 313 -0.93 -21.19 6.54
CA GLY A 313 -1.90 -20.98 5.47
C GLY A 313 -1.36 -21.25 4.06
N ASN A 314 -2.09 -20.80 3.05
CA ASN A 314 -1.70 -20.90 1.63
C ASN A 314 -1.24 -19.54 1.08
N TYR A 315 -0.22 -19.55 0.23
CA TYR A 315 0.37 -18.35 -0.34
C TYR A 315 0.25 -18.43 -1.86
N LYS A 316 -0.36 -17.43 -2.46
CA LYS A 316 -0.63 -17.40 -3.89
C LYS A 316 0.15 -16.26 -4.51
N ILE A 317 1.14 -16.60 -5.32
CA ILE A 317 1.80 -15.65 -6.19
C ILE A 317 1.02 -15.64 -7.51
N THR A 318 0.49 -14.48 -7.89
CA THR A 318 -0.34 -14.32 -9.10
C THR A 318 0.25 -13.29 -10.04
N ASN A 319 -0.12 -13.39 -11.31
CA ASN A 319 0.38 -12.55 -12.39
C ASN A 319 1.91 -12.52 -12.51
N PHE A 320 2.58 -13.56 -12.01
CA PHE A 320 4.03 -13.68 -12.07
C PHE A 320 4.46 -14.00 -13.50
N GLU A 321 5.24 -13.11 -14.11
CA GLU A 321 5.82 -13.30 -15.43
C GLU A 321 7.10 -14.12 -15.34
N VAL A 322 6.96 -15.42 -15.61
CA VAL A 322 8.07 -16.37 -15.57
C VAL A 322 9.20 -15.88 -16.49
N GLY A 323 10.40 -15.66 -15.94
CA GLY A 323 11.61 -15.26 -16.69
C GLY A 323 11.76 -13.75 -16.89
N VAL A 324 10.81 -12.98 -16.37
CA VAL A 324 10.82 -11.52 -16.35
C VAL A 324 10.82 -11.05 -14.90
N ASP A 325 9.90 -11.58 -14.10
CA ASP A 325 9.81 -11.32 -12.67
C ASP A 325 10.82 -12.15 -11.87
N THR A 326 11.18 -11.59 -10.72
CA THR A 326 12.08 -12.19 -9.74
C THR A 326 11.35 -12.37 -8.40
N LEU A 327 11.33 -13.60 -7.91
CA LEU A 327 10.84 -13.94 -6.57
C LEU A 327 12.02 -14.41 -5.72
N GLU A 328 12.43 -13.62 -4.73
CA GLU A 328 13.52 -14.00 -3.82
C GLU A 328 12.94 -14.40 -2.45
N LEU A 329 13.28 -15.60 -1.97
CA LEU A 329 12.78 -16.14 -0.69
C LEU A 329 13.93 -16.48 0.26
N GLY A 330 13.87 -15.97 1.50
CA GLY A 330 14.66 -16.50 2.62
C GLY A 330 16.07 -15.97 2.80
N GLU A 331 16.33 -14.68 2.52
CA GLU A 331 17.64 -14.07 2.81
C GLU A 331 17.95 -14.04 4.32
N LEU A 332 16.93 -13.94 5.18
CA LEU A 332 17.04 -13.89 6.63
C LEU A 332 16.50 -15.17 7.27
N GLY A 333 17.42 -16.10 7.59
CA GLY A 333 17.14 -17.32 8.34
C GLY A 333 16.93 -18.57 7.46
N SER A 334 17.41 -19.72 7.93
CA SER A 334 17.44 -20.99 7.17
C SER A 334 16.08 -21.67 6.96
N PHE A 335 14.97 -21.01 7.28
CA PHE A 335 13.66 -21.67 7.45
C PHE A 335 12.93 -22.00 6.15
N PHE A 336 13.29 -21.36 5.03
CA PHE A 336 12.84 -21.83 3.71
C PHE A 336 13.67 -23.02 3.20
N TRP A 337 14.97 -23.14 3.58
CA TRP A 337 15.94 -23.80 2.69
C TRP A 337 16.85 -24.90 3.26
N THR A 338 16.93 -25.20 4.55
CA THR A 338 17.87 -26.26 4.98
C THR A 338 17.28 -27.65 4.99
N ALA A 339 17.60 -28.40 3.93
CA ALA A 339 17.86 -29.83 4.00
C ALA A 339 19.25 -30.05 4.61
N GLU A 340 19.39 -29.95 5.93
CA GLU A 340 20.55 -30.47 6.66
C GLU A 340 20.06 -31.14 7.95
N ASP A 341 19.30 -32.23 7.80
CA ASP A 341 19.34 -33.33 8.77
C ASP A 341 20.08 -34.49 8.09
N THR A 342 21.40 -34.43 8.10
CA THR A 342 22.20 -35.57 7.61
C THR A 342 22.73 -36.46 8.72
N THR A 343 22.68 -36.10 10.01
CA THR A 343 23.12 -37.01 11.08
C THR A 343 22.67 -36.59 12.49
N THR A 344 22.17 -37.58 13.25
CA THR A 344 22.09 -37.76 14.71
C THR A 344 20.79 -37.44 15.47
N GLU A 345 20.12 -38.54 15.85
CA GLU A 345 19.25 -38.78 17.01
C GLU A 345 18.64 -37.56 17.71
N GLY A 346 17.44 -37.18 17.27
CA GLY A 346 16.46 -36.48 18.12
C GLY A 346 15.94 -35.15 17.59
N GLY A 347 15.12 -35.17 16.53
CA GLY A 347 14.07 -34.16 16.34
C GLY A 347 14.22 -33.13 15.21
N GLY A 348 14.79 -33.50 14.05
CA GLY A 348 14.57 -32.73 12.82
C GLY A 348 13.10 -32.78 12.41
N SER A 349 12.42 -31.62 12.42
CA SER A 349 10.98 -31.56 12.12
C SER A 349 10.70 -31.70 10.61
N PRO A 350 9.72 -32.51 10.19
CA PRO A 350 9.26 -32.62 8.79
C PRO A 350 8.61 -31.35 8.22
N ASP A 351 8.58 -30.23 8.95
CA ASP A 351 7.83 -29.01 8.61
C ASP A 351 8.40 -28.20 7.42
N ILE A 352 9.58 -28.54 6.89
CA ILE A 352 10.34 -27.67 5.95
C ILE A 352 9.88 -27.82 4.49
N GLU A 353 9.68 -29.04 3.98
CA GLU A 353 9.04 -29.27 2.67
C GLU A 353 7.55 -28.85 2.68
N VAL A 354 6.93 -28.91 3.86
CA VAL A 354 5.52 -28.50 4.07
C VAL A 354 5.34 -27.01 3.75
N LYS A 355 6.27 -26.13 4.14
CA LYS A 355 6.13 -24.68 3.91
C LYS A 355 6.18 -24.28 2.44
N LYS A 356 7.04 -24.92 1.64
CA LYS A 356 7.08 -24.66 0.18
C LYS A 356 5.82 -25.14 -0.52
N SER A 357 5.28 -26.28 -0.06
CA SER A 357 4.05 -26.85 -0.63
C SER A 357 2.81 -25.96 -0.42
N GLN A 358 2.90 -24.96 0.46
CA GLN A 358 1.85 -23.95 0.66
C GLN A 358 1.89 -22.81 -0.35
N ILE A 359 2.97 -22.66 -1.11
CA ILE A 359 3.13 -21.61 -2.12
C ILE A 359 2.65 -22.13 -3.46
N THR A 360 1.88 -21.31 -4.18
CA THR A 360 1.54 -21.53 -5.58
C THR A 360 1.97 -20.33 -6.40
N ILE A 361 2.46 -20.54 -7.62
CA ILE A 361 2.79 -19.50 -8.59
C ILE A 361 1.86 -19.68 -9.79
N ASN A 362 1.03 -18.68 -10.07
CA ASN A 362 -0.01 -18.73 -11.10
C ASN A 362 -0.88 -20.00 -11.02
N GLY A 363 -1.20 -20.42 -9.79
CA GLY A 363 -2.00 -21.61 -9.51
C GLY A 363 -1.26 -22.95 -9.59
N LEU A 364 0.01 -22.97 -9.99
CA LEU A 364 0.86 -24.17 -9.96
C LEU A 364 1.55 -24.28 -8.60
N PRO A 365 1.59 -25.47 -7.95
CA PRO A 365 2.36 -25.66 -6.74
C PRO A 365 3.82 -25.23 -6.94
N TYR A 366 4.35 -24.47 -5.99
CA TYR A 366 5.76 -24.16 -5.96
C TYR A 366 6.54 -25.46 -5.70
N ALA A 367 7.24 -25.94 -6.72
CA ALA A 367 8.09 -27.11 -6.63
C ALA A 367 9.53 -26.69 -6.92
N ALA A 368 10.47 -27.11 -6.09
CA ALA A 368 11.91 -26.94 -6.38
C ALA A 368 12.40 -27.81 -7.57
N TYR A 369 11.51 -28.59 -8.20
CA TYR A 369 11.80 -29.55 -9.27
C TYR A 369 10.81 -29.42 -10.43
N ASP A 370 11.28 -29.66 -11.65
CA ASP A 370 10.47 -29.74 -12.87
C ASP A 370 9.67 -31.06 -12.89
N PRO A 371 8.33 -31.05 -13.04
CA PRO A 371 7.57 -32.28 -13.21
C PRO A 371 7.76 -32.97 -14.57
N LEU A 372 8.43 -32.34 -15.55
CA LEU A 372 8.59 -32.81 -16.94
C LEU A 372 10.05 -33.05 -17.38
N LYS A 373 11.06 -32.62 -16.63
CA LYS A 373 12.48 -32.97 -16.83
C LYS A 373 13.16 -33.33 -15.50
N THR A 374 14.17 -34.20 -15.56
CA THR A 374 15.04 -34.51 -14.42
C THR A 374 16.06 -33.40 -14.09
N ASP A 375 15.94 -32.25 -14.74
CA ASP A 375 16.76 -31.06 -14.51
C ASP A 375 15.90 -30.02 -13.76
N ALA A 376 16.51 -29.28 -12.83
CA ALA A 376 15.77 -28.42 -11.93
C ALA A 376 15.09 -27.26 -12.69
N TYR A 377 13.78 -27.11 -12.50
CA TYR A 377 13.02 -25.96 -13.01
C TYR A 377 13.38 -24.64 -12.32
N TRP A 378 14.21 -24.68 -11.28
CA TRP A 378 14.57 -23.53 -10.42
C TRP A 378 15.92 -23.76 -9.72
N THR A 379 16.99 -24.09 -10.43
CA THR A 379 18.27 -24.46 -9.77
C THR A 379 18.94 -23.30 -9.02
N LEU A 380 18.89 -23.40 -7.69
CA LEU A 380 20.02 -23.38 -6.73
C LEU A 380 21.35 -22.82 -7.25
N VAL A 381 21.78 -21.71 -6.63
CA VAL A 381 23.20 -21.30 -6.58
C VAL A 381 23.99 -22.31 -5.73
N ASP A 382 25.18 -22.68 -6.20
CA ASP A 382 26.10 -23.69 -5.65
C ASP A 382 26.34 -23.58 -4.11
N PRO A 383 26.42 -24.73 -3.41
CA PRO A 383 26.42 -24.90 -1.95
C PRO A 383 27.65 -24.40 -1.15
N THR A 384 28.59 -23.65 -1.74
CA THR A 384 29.83 -23.26 -1.03
C THR A 384 30.01 -21.77 -0.73
N VAL A 385 28.89 -21.05 -0.50
CA VAL A 385 28.78 -19.60 -0.18
C VAL A 385 28.48 -18.76 -1.43
N SER A 386 27.20 -18.57 -1.72
CA SER A 386 26.69 -17.35 -2.35
C SER A 386 25.22 -17.17 -1.98
N ARG A 387 24.90 -15.97 -1.48
CA ARG A 387 23.52 -15.51 -1.28
C ARG A 387 22.80 -15.66 -2.62
N ALA A 388 21.72 -16.43 -2.65
CA ALA A 388 21.03 -16.77 -3.88
C ALA A 388 20.37 -15.51 -4.45
N ILE A 389 21.02 -14.89 -5.44
CA ILE A 389 20.30 -14.14 -6.46
C ILE A 389 19.85 -15.20 -7.46
N GLU A 390 18.58 -15.58 -7.39
CA GLU A 390 17.97 -16.47 -8.37
C GLU A 390 17.75 -15.64 -9.65
N VAL A 391 18.63 -15.83 -10.64
CA VAL A 391 18.43 -15.25 -11.97
C VAL A 391 17.69 -16.28 -12.81
N PHE A 392 16.41 -16.02 -13.03
CA PHE A 392 15.49 -16.90 -13.73
C PHE A 392 15.65 -16.75 -15.25
N ASN A 393 15.79 -17.87 -15.96
CA ASN A 393 15.52 -17.93 -17.39
C ASN A 393 14.38 -18.93 -17.57
N ALA A 394 13.15 -18.43 -17.46
CA ALA A 394 11.98 -19.28 -17.56
C ALA A 394 11.77 -19.80 -18.98
N PRO A 395 11.09 -20.95 -19.13
CA PRO A 395 10.59 -21.37 -20.43
C PRO A 395 9.59 -20.34 -20.94
N LEU A 396 9.89 -19.79 -22.12
CA LEU A 396 9.05 -18.86 -22.84
C LEU A 396 7.90 -19.65 -23.50
N PHE A 397 6.81 -19.89 -22.78
CA PHE A 397 5.70 -20.69 -23.28
C PHE A 397 5.16 -20.15 -24.61
N GLY A 398 4.95 -21.04 -25.58
CA GLY A 398 4.62 -20.68 -26.96
C GLY A 398 5.84 -20.56 -27.90
N ASP A 399 7.07 -20.50 -27.38
CA ASP A 399 8.32 -20.58 -28.14
C ASP A 399 8.60 -22.04 -28.55
N PHE A 400 7.79 -22.56 -29.46
CA PHE A 400 7.87 -23.95 -29.86
C PHE A 400 9.14 -24.30 -30.63
N ASN A 401 9.86 -23.32 -31.19
CA ASN A 401 11.14 -23.55 -31.85
C ASN A 401 12.38 -23.29 -30.96
N ASP A 402 12.17 -22.79 -29.73
CA ASP A 402 13.19 -22.50 -28.71
C ASP A 402 14.24 -21.47 -29.19
N ASP A 403 13.80 -20.48 -29.97
CA ASP A 403 14.67 -19.42 -30.51
C ASP A 403 14.70 -18.14 -29.66
N GLY A 404 13.94 -18.12 -28.56
CA GLY A 404 13.88 -17.04 -27.60
C GLY A 404 12.84 -15.98 -27.93
N GLU A 405 12.03 -16.15 -28.98
CA GLU A 405 10.94 -15.24 -29.36
C GLU A 405 9.68 -16.02 -29.75
N VAL A 406 8.53 -15.70 -29.14
CA VAL A 406 7.23 -16.27 -29.56
C VAL A 406 6.73 -15.53 -30.78
N ASN A 407 6.91 -16.09 -31.97
CA ASN A 407 6.59 -15.45 -33.22
C ASN A 407 5.91 -16.41 -34.23
N ALA A 408 5.86 -16.02 -35.51
CA ALA A 408 5.21 -16.79 -36.54
C ALA A 408 5.94 -18.11 -36.89
N ALA A 409 7.21 -18.24 -36.54
CA ALA A 409 7.98 -19.47 -36.69
C ALA A 409 7.47 -20.58 -35.76
N ASP A 410 7.09 -20.25 -34.53
CA ASP A 410 6.51 -21.21 -33.58
C ASP A 410 5.20 -21.79 -34.07
N TYR A 411 4.37 -20.95 -34.69
CA TYR A 411 3.13 -21.42 -35.31
C TYR A 411 3.39 -22.53 -36.34
N THR A 412 4.51 -22.45 -37.06
CA THR A 412 4.87 -23.51 -38.02
C THR A 412 5.25 -24.81 -37.32
N VAL A 413 5.95 -24.74 -36.18
CA VAL A 413 6.25 -25.92 -35.35
C VAL A 413 4.97 -26.54 -34.80
N PHE A 414 4.04 -25.73 -34.27
CA PHE A 414 2.73 -26.20 -33.82
C PHE A 414 1.99 -26.92 -34.94
N ARG A 415 1.81 -26.25 -36.08
CA ARG A 415 0.99 -26.75 -37.18
C ARG A 415 1.57 -28.03 -37.78
N ASP A 416 2.89 -28.11 -37.93
CA ASP A 416 3.54 -29.26 -38.54
C ASP A 416 3.54 -30.50 -37.61
N ASN A 417 3.25 -30.31 -36.33
CA ASN A 417 3.18 -31.37 -35.32
C ASN A 417 1.76 -31.60 -34.76
N LEU A 418 0.72 -30.97 -35.32
CA LEU A 418 -0.67 -31.11 -34.87
C LEU A 418 -1.11 -32.58 -34.83
N ASP A 419 -1.79 -32.98 -33.74
CA ASP A 419 -2.18 -34.37 -33.43
C ASP A 419 -0.99 -35.34 -33.20
N GLY A 420 0.24 -34.83 -33.26
CA GLY A 420 1.48 -35.55 -32.98
C GLY A 420 1.88 -35.51 -31.51
N ASN A 421 3.08 -36.02 -31.20
CA ASN A 421 3.64 -36.01 -29.85
C ASN A 421 4.06 -34.58 -29.46
N SER A 422 3.63 -34.12 -28.27
CA SER A 422 3.94 -32.78 -27.76
C SER A 422 5.41 -32.53 -27.44
N ALA A 423 6.24 -33.58 -27.40
CA ALA A 423 7.70 -33.43 -27.32
C ALA A 423 8.29 -32.59 -28.47
N ALA A 424 7.57 -32.45 -29.58
CA ALA A 424 7.97 -31.59 -30.69
C ALA A 424 7.87 -30.08 -30.39
N LEU A 425 7.24 -29.68 -29.29
CA LEU A 425 7.10 -28.28 -28.87
C LEU A 425 8.20 -27.84 -27.89
N ASN A 426 9.29 -28.60 -27.79
CA ASN A 426 10.47 -28.33 -26.95
C ASN A 426 10.19 -28.11 -25.45
N GLY A 427 9.03 -28.54 -24.96
CA GLY A 427 8.60 -28.31 -23.58
C GLY A 427 7.89 -26.97 -23.36
N ASN A 428 7.74 -26.15 -24.40
CA ASN A 428 7.07 -24.85 -24.35
C ASN A 428 5.56 -24.94 -24.67
N GLY A 429 5.01 -26.16 -24.78
CA GLY A 429 3.60 -26.48 -24.99
C GLY A 429 2.74 -26.49 -23.72
N SER A 430 1.46 -26.83 -23.85
CA SER A 430 0.47 -26.80 -22.77
C SER A 430 0.59 -27.94 -21.75
N GLY A 431 1.63 -28.77 -21.85
CA GLY A 431 1.82 -29.96 -21.01
C GLY A 431 0.92 -31.16 -21.37
N ALA A 432 0.12 -31.09 -22.44
CA ALA A 432 -0.63 -32.25 -22.94
C ALA A 432 0.32 -33.28 -23.59
N ALA A 433 -0.10 -34.55 -23.69
CA ALA A 433 0.71 -35.59 -24.35
C ALA A 433 0.75 -35.46 -25.89
N THR A 434 -0.19 -34.70 -26.46
CA THR A 434 -0.35 -34.50 -27.90
C THR A 434 -0.54 -33.03 -28.22
N VAL A 435 0.05 -32.57 -29.33
CA VAL A 435 -0.10 -31.19 -29.81
C VAL A 435 -1.55 -30.94 -30.23
N GLY A 436 -2.18 -29.91 -29.67
CA GLY A 436 -3.60 -29.66 -29.88
C GLY A 436 -4.04 -28.21 -29.63
N PRO A 437 -5.37 -27.97 -29.54
CA PRO A 437 -5.92 -26.62 -29.45
C PRO A 437 -5.43 -25.81 -28.24
N ALA A 438 -5.06 -26.47 -27.13
CA ALA A 438 -4.51 -25.82 -25.95
C ALA A 438 -3.12 -25.19 -26.22
N ASP A 439 -2.28 -25.85 -27.02
CA ASP A 439 -0.98 -25.30 -27.45
C ASP A 439 -1.16 -24.09 -28.37
N TYR A 440 -2.13 -24.14 -29.28
CA TYR A 440 -2.46 -23.00 -30.13
C TYR A 440 -2.92 -21.80 -29.31
N GLN A 441 -3.80 -22.02 -28.33
CA GLN A 441 -4.26 -20.98 -27.44
C GLN A 441 -3.10 -20.39 -26.63
N LEU A 442 -2.19 -21.24 -26.14
CA LEU A 442 -0.98 -20.83 -25.42
C LEU A 442 -0.07 -19.96 -26.29
N TRP A 443 0.22 -20.36 -27.52
CA TRP A 443 1.00 -19.56 -28.47
C TRP A 443 0.32 -18.20 -28.74
N THR A 444 -1.00 -18.20 -28.94
CA THR A 444 -1.74 -16.96 -29.23
C THR A 444 -1.68 -15.98 -28.05
N GLN A 445 -1.70 -16.50 -26.81
CA GLN A 445 -1.60 -15.69 -25.59
C GLN A 445 -0.19 -15.11 -25.39
N ASN A 446 0.84 -15.76 -25.92
CA ASN A 446 2.23 -15.35 -25.72
C ASN A 446 2.87 -14.71 -26.96
N TYR A 447 2.13 -14.58 -28.08
CA TYR A 447 2.66 -14.04 -29.34
C TYR A 447 3.28 -12.65 -29.16
N GLY A 448 4.54 -12.50 -29.56
CA GLY A 448 5.34 -11.29 -29.42
C GLY A 448 6.18 -11.21 -28.15
N ARG A 449 6.09 -12.17 -27.22
CA ARG A 449 6.98 -12.24 -26.06
C ARG A 449 8.38 -12.69 -26.46
N THR A 450 9.40 -12.17 -25.80
CA THR A 450 10.81 -12.52 -26.03
C THR A 450 11.50 -12.82 -24.70
N SER A 451 12.38 -13.80 -24.66
CA SER A 451 13.22 -14.06 -23.49
C SER A 451 14.24 -12.92 -23.34
N GLY A 452 14.20 -12.24 -22.19
CA GLY A 452 15.02 -11.05 -21.93
C GLY A 452 16.49 -11.39 -21.73
N SER A 453 17.23 -11.74 -22.79
CA SER A 453 18.68 -11.83 -22.71
C SER A 453 19.30 -10.44 -22.75
N SER A 454 19.41 -9.80 -21.59
CA SER A 454 20.30 -8.64 -21.43
C SER A 454 21.76 -9.11 -21.44
N VAL A 455 22.29 -9.40 -22.63
CA VAL A 455 23.75 -9.48 -22.77
C VAL A 455 24.26 -8.08 -22.50
N ALA A 456 24.93 -7.88 -21.37
CA ALA A 456 25.68 -6.67 -21.08
C ALA A 456 26.72 -6.48 -22.19
N ILE A 457 26.38 -5.67 -23.20
CA ILE A 457 27.32 -5.26 -24.24
C ILE A 457 28.29 -4.32 -23.54
N PRO A 458 29.60 -4.67 -23.43
CA PRO A 458 30.57 -3.75 -22.83
C PRO A 458 30.57 -2.47 -23.67
N GLU A 459 30.18 -1.34 -23.07
CA GLU A 459 30.11 -0.08 -23.80
C GLU A 459 31.48 0.24 -24.42
N PRO A 460 31.61 0.28 -25.76
CA PRO A 460 32.89 0.55 -26.42
C PRO A 460 33.50 1.91 -26.02
N GLY A 461 32.66 2.82 -25.50
CA GLY A 461 33.04 4.16 -25.06
C GLY A 461 33.92 4.17 -23.80
N ALA A 462 33.75 3.23 -22.88
CA ALA A 462 34.50 3.23 -21.61
C ALA A 462 36.01 3.01 -21.82
N MET A 463 36.38 2.14 -22.77
CA MET A 463 37.79 1.93 -23.13
C MET A 463 38.39 3.14 -23.86
N LEU A 464 37.62 3.80 -24.73
CA LEU A 464 38.04 5.03 -25.42
C LEU A 464 38.26 6.20 -24.45
N LEU A 465 37.42 6.34 -23.42
CA LEU A 465 37.58 7.34 -22.37
C LEU A 465 38.77 7.02 -21.44
N ALA A 466 39.00 5.75 -21.12
CA ALA A 466 40.16 5.33 -20.33
C ALA A 466 41.49 5.61 -21.07
N ILE A 467 41.55 5.31 -22.38
CA ILE A 467 42.76 5.56 -23.19
C ILE A 467 43.03 7.06 -23.34
N THR A 468 41.99 7.87 -23.56
CA THR A 468 42.14 9.33 -23.68
C THR A 468 42.52 9.99 -22.34
N GLY A 469 41.98 9.49 -21.21
CA GLY A 469 42.36 9.94 -19.87
C GLY A 469 43.84 9.68 -19.53
N VAL A 470 44.36 8.49 -19.86
CA VAL A 470 45.77 8.14 -19.63
C VAL A 470 46.71 8.99 -20.52
N ALA A 471 46.31 9.25 -21.77
CA ALA A 471 47.08 10.11 -22.68
C ALA A 471 47.16 11.57 -22.19
N TRP A 472 46.09 12.08 -21.58
CA TRP A 472 46.06 13.43 -21.01
C TRP A 472 46.96 13.56 -19.77
N CYS A 473 46.90 12.59 -18.85
CA CYS A 473 47.74 12.55 -17.66
C CYS A 473 49.24 12.35 -17.99
N GLY A 474 49.57 11.67 -19.09
CA GLY A 474 50.95 11.51 -19.55
C GLY A 474 51.57 12.81 -20.11
N ARG A 475 50.75 13.71 -20.66
CA ARG A 475 51.22 14.96 -21.30
C ARG A 475 51.48 16.09 -20.31
N SER A 476 50.78 16.11 -19.17
CA SER A 476 50.96 17.13 -18.13
C SER A 476 52.26 17.00 -17.33
N ARG A 477 52.92 15.84 -17.33
CA ARG A 477 54.19 15.60 -16.63
C ARG A 477 55.47 16.01 -17.39
N ARG A 478 55.38 16.53 -18.63
CA ARG A 478 56.55 16.88 -19.46
C ARG A 478 56.83 18.38 -19.65
N ARG A 479 56.30 19.27 -18.81
CA ARG A 479 56.64 20.71 -18.86
C ARG A 479 57.18 21.23 -17.54
N THR A 480 58.45 20.94 -17.28
CA THR A 480 59.34 21.78 -16.44
C THR A 480 60.79 21.50 -16.80
N SER A 481 61.33 22.29 -17.72
CA SER A 481 62.73 22.75 -17.71
C SER A 481 62.95 23.74 -18.86
N VAL A 482 62.92 25.03 -18.53
CA VAL A 482 63.96 26.07 -18.72
C VAL A 482 63.42 27.34 -18.09
#